data_AF-A0AAU7DEP2-F1
#
_entry.id   AF-A0AAU7DEP2-F1
#
_cell.length_a   1.000
_cell.length_b   1.000
_cell.length_c   1.000
_cell.angle_alpha   90.00
_cell.angle_beta   90.00
_cell.angle_gamma   90.00
#
_symmetry.space_group_name_H-M   'P 1'
#
loop_
_entity.id
_entity.type
_entity.pdbx_description
1 polymer ?
#
loop_
_entity_poly.entity_id
_entity_poly.type
_entity_poly.pdbx_seq_one_letter_code
_entity_poly.pdbx_strand_id
1 'polypeptide(L)'
;MTQEPEPPPLTDEQLEMLRRFALFEVSRDEMLRALAGAFDINFDPKEETDKGITQRRSANNRFPIPEPGIVITREHISNALEHKRFEMISERDLVYWATILLLNDAYVFDPGDEDMIAEWLNDISFNLDAN
;
A
#
# COMPACT_ATOMS: atom_id res chain seq x y z
N MET A 1 1.28 23.46 25.87
CA MET A 1 1.43 22.47 24.79
C MET A 1 0.03 22.24 24.24
N THR A 2 -0.26 22.75 23.06
CA THR A 2 -1.49 22.42 22.33
C THR A 2 -1.34 20.96 21.89
N GLN A 3 -2.13 20.06 22.48
CA GLN A 3 -2.29 18.71 21.95
C GLN A 3 -2.89 18.88 20.55
N GLU A 4 -2.16 18.44 19.53
CA GLU A 4 -2.78 18.25 18.21
C GLU A 4 -3.92 17.24 18.39
N PRO A 5 -5.12 17.53 17.85
CA PRO A 5 -6.24 16.60 17.96
C PRO A 5 -5.84 15.28 17.31
N GLU A 6 -6.12 14.17 18.00
CA GLU A 6 -5.90 12.83 17.44
C GLU A 6 -6.68 12.70 16.12
N PRO A 7 -6.08 12.10 15.08
CA PRO A 7 -6.75 11.93 13.82
C PRO A 7 -8.00 11.05 13.98
N PRO A 8 -9.08 11.32 13.23
CA PRO A 8 -10.28 10.50 13.29
C PRO A 8 -10.01 9.08 12.71
N PRO A 9 -10.76 8.05 13.15
CA PRO A 9 -10.73 6.74 12.53
C PRO A 9 -11.21 6.81 11.07
N LEU A 10 -10.79 5.83 10.27
CA LEU A 10 -11.32 5.64 8.92
C LEU A 10 -12.82 5.34 8.97
N THR A 11 -13.56 5.89 8.01
CA THR A 11 -14.97 5.55 7.79
C THR A 11 -15.12 4.16 7.19
N ASP A 12 -16.30 3.56 7.30
CA ASP A 12 -16.60 2.25 6.68
C ASP A 12 -16.39 2.27 5.16
N GLU A 13 -16.71 3.39 4.50
CA GLU A 13 -16.49 3.57 3.07
C GLU A 13 -15.00 3.61 2.71
N GLN A 14 -14.17 4.26 3.53
CA GLN A 14 -12.71 4.27 3.33
C GLN A 14 -12.08 2.90 3.56
N LEU A 15 -12.53 2.17 4.59
CA LEU A 15 -12.11 0.79 4.83
C LEU A 15 -12.51 -0.11 3.67
N GLU A 16 -13.71 0.05 3.13
CA GLU A 16 -14.17 -0.72 1.97
C GLU A 16 -13.35 -0.42 0.72
N MET A 17 -13.00 0.86 0.49
CA MET A 17 -12.12 1.23 -0.62
C MET A 17 -10.73 0.60 -0.51
N LEU A 18 -10.19 0.46 0.70
CA LEU A 18 -8.93 -0.26 0.93
C LEU A 18 -9.07 -1.76 0.66
N ARG A 19 -10.15 -2.41 1.11
CA ARG A 19 -10.40 -3.84 0.80
C ARG A 19 -10.46 -4.09 -0.69
N ARG A 20 -11.22 -3.27 -1.41
CA ARG A 20 -11.36 -3.36 -2.87
C ARG A 20 -10.04 -3.07 -3.58
N PHE A 21 -9.23 -2.15 -3.05
CA PHE A 21 -7.90 -1.87 -3.60
C PHE A 21 -6.96 -3.07 -3.45
N ALA A 22 -6.97 -3.74 -2.29
CA ALA A 22 -6.15 -4.94 -2.06
C ALA A 22 -6.46 -6.06 -3.06
N LEU A 23 -7.69 -6.08 -3.60
CA LEU A 23 -8.18 -7.05 -4.60
C LEU A 23 -8.04 -6.58 -6.06
N PHE A 24 -7.49 -5.39 -6.33
CA PHE A 24 -7.47 -4.75 -7.65
C PHE A 24 -8.85 -4.39 -8.23
N GLU A 25 -9.89 -4.30 -7.40
CA GLU A 25 -11.24 -3.93 -7.85
C GLU A 25 -11.46 -2.42 -8.02
N VAL A 26 -10.56 -1.61 -7.46
CA VAL A 26 -10.51 -0.15 -7.64
C VAL A 26 -9.09 0.28 -7.98
N SER A 27 -8.98 1.34 -8.76
CA SER A 27 -7.69 1.92 -9.08
C SER A 27 -7.07 2.64 -7.87
N ARG A 28 -5.74 2.79 -7.90
CA ARG A 28 -5.00 3.59 -6.92
C ARG A 28 -5.59 5.00 -6.79
N ASP A 29 -5.89 5.65 -7.91
CA ASP A 29 -6.36 7.04 -7.89
C ASP A 29 -7.77 7.16 -7.29
N GLU A 30 -8.62 6.15 -7.44
CA GLU A 30 -9.93 6.09 -6.75
C GLU A 30 -9.75 5.91 -5.25
N MET A 31 -8.88 4.99 -4.83
CA MET A 31 -8.55 4.78 -3.42
C MET A 31 -7.98 6.05 -2.77
N LEU A 32 -7.01 6.70 -3.41
CA LEU A 32 -6.41 7.95 -2.89
C LEU A 32 -7.42 9.10 -2.80
N ARG A 33 -8.38 9.19 -3.74
CA ARG A 33 -9.46 10.17 -3.64
C ARG A 33 -10.39 9.89 -2.47
N ALA A 34 -10.72 8.63 -2.21
CA ALA A 34 -11.58 8.25 -1.08
C ALA A 34 -10.90 8.46 0.28
N LEU A 35 -9.57 8.27 0.34
CA LEU A 35 -8.78 8.48 1.55
C LEU A 35 -8.16 9.88 1.64
N ALA A 36 -8.57 10.82 0.80
CA ALA A 36 -8.02 12.18 0.82
C ALA A 36 -8.12 12.81 2.22
N GLY A 37 -6.97 13.22 2.77
CA GLY A 37 -6.85 13.78 4.12
C GLY A 37 -6.69 12.74 5.24
N ALA A 38 -6.92 11.45 4.99
CA ALA A 38 -6.64 10.35 5.90
C ALA A 38 -5.34 9.60 5.52
N PHE A 39 -5.09 9.41 4.22
CA PHE A 39 -3.88 8.75 3.73
C PHE A 39 -3.33 9.49 2.51
N ASP A 40 -2.02 9.75 2.55
CA ASP A 40 -1.28 10.29 1.42
C ASP A 40 -0.03 9.44 1.19
N ILE A 41 0.36 9.23 -0.07
CA ILE A 41 1.59 8.52 -0.42
C ILE A 41 2.35 9.24 -1.52
N ASN A 42 3.65 9.38 -1.33
CA ASN A 42 4.58 9.93 -2.30
C ASN A 42 5.51 8.83 -2.79
N PHE A 43 5.45 8.59 -4.10
CA PHE A 43 6.38 7.77 -4.85
C PHE A 43 7.41 8.69 -5.50
N ASP A 44 8.25 9.34 -4.69
CA ASP A 44 9.23 10.27 -5.25
C ASP A 44 10.17 9.52 -6.20
N PRO A 45 10.47 10.11 -7.37
CA PRO A 45 11.44 9.54 -8.29
C PRO A 45 12.80 9.46 -7.61
N LYS A 46 13.62 8.53 -8.11
CA LYS A 46 15.01 8.36 -7.70
C LYS A 46 15.74 9.71 -7.64
N GLU A 47 16.17 10.11 -6.46
CA GLU A 47 17.15 11.18 -6.32
C GLU A 47 18.54 10.54 -6.28
N GLU A 48 19.39 10.93 -7.24
CA GLU A 48 20.83 10.69 -7.12
C GLU A 48 21.36 11.63 -6.03
N THR A 49 21.79 11.04 -4.92
CA THR A 49 22.51 11.75 -3.87
C THR A 49 23.99 11.37 -3.93
N ASP A 50 24.86 12.14 -3.29
CA ASP A 50 26.28 11.82 -3.12
C ASP A 50 26.53 10.46 -2.41
N LYS A 51 25.48 9.84 -1.85
CA LYS A 51 25.51 8.54 -1.16
C LYS A 51 24.89 7.40 -1.97
N GLY A 52 24.52 7.65 -3.23
CA GLY A 52 23.87 6.71 -4.12
C GLY A 52 22.43 7.11 -4.48
N ILE A 53 21.78 6.25 -5.27
CA ILE A 53 20.38 6.41 -5.68
C ILE A 53 19.49 6.06 -4.47
N THR A 54 18.76 7.04 -3.94
CA THR A 54 17.75 6.78 -2.90
C THR A 54 16.36 6.99 -3.47
N GLN A 55 15.55 5.94 -3.48
CA GLN A 55 14.11 6.06 -3.75
C GLN A 55 13.38 6.24 -2.42
N ARG A 56 12.96 7.46 -2.13
CA ARG A 56 12.24 7.76 -0.89
C ARG A 56 10.75 7.57 -1.11
N ARG A 57 10.22 6.43 -0.66
CA ARG A 57 8.78 6.21 -0.57
C ARG A 57 8.33 6.64 0.81
N SER A 58 7.33 7.50 0.87
CA SER A 58 6.79 7.95 2.16
C SER A 58 5.28 7.92 2.09
N ALA A 59 4.66 7.47 3.18
CA ALA A 59 3.23 7.55 3.37
C ALA A 59 2.93 8.30 4.67
N ASN A 60 1.82 9.01 4.69
CA ASN A 60 1.30 9.68 5.87
C ASN A 60 -0.04 9.03 6.23
N ASN A 61 -0.05 8.21 7.28
CA ASN A 61 -1.27 7.67 7.88
C ASN A 61 -1.79 8.67 8.92
N ARG A 62 -2.92 9.32 8.63
CA ARG A 62 -3.61 10.27 9.52
C ARG A 62 -4.89 9.64 10.05
N PHE A 63 -4.76 8.44 10.61
CA PHE A 63 -5.82 7.68 11.27
C PHE A 63 -5.20 6.69 12.26
N PRO A 64 -5.89 6.30 13.34
CA PRO A 64 -5.49 5.19 14.19
C PRO A 64 -5.61 3.85 13.44
N ILE A 65 -4.72 2.90 13.71
CA ILE A 65 -4.79 1.54 13.17
C ILE A 65 -6.20 0.96 13.41
N PRO A 66 -6.94 0.54 12.37
CA PRO A 66 -8.25 -0.06 12.53
C PRO A 66 -8.21 -1.37 13.32
N GLU A 67 -9.20 -1.61 14.16
CA GLU A 67 -9.42 -2.88 14.84
C GLU A 67 -10.82 -3.44 14.46
N PRO A 68 -10.92 -4.51 13.67
CA PRO A 68 -9.82 -5.28 13.07
C PRO A 68 -9.20 -4.58 11.85
N GLY A 69 -7.89 -4.79 11.66
CA GLY A 69 -7.17 -4.39 10.45
C GLY A 69 -7.60 -5.21 9.22
N ILE A 70 -7.26 -4.74 8.02
CA ILE A 70 -7.51 -5.44 6.77
C ILE A 70 -6.42 -6.49 6.55
N VAL A 71 -6.78 -7.76 6.69
CA VAL A 71 -5.83 -8.87 6.61
C VAL A 71 -5.43 -9.14 5.16
N ILE A 72 -4.14 -8.98 4.86
CA ILE A 72 -3.52 -9.40 3.61
C ILE A 72 -3.01 -10.83 3.76
N THR A 73 -3.30 -11.66 2.75
CA THR A 73 -3.04 -13.10 2.75
C THR A 73 -2.25 -13.51 1.51
N ARG A 74 -1.79 -14.77 1.46
CA ARG A 74 -1.21 -15.37 0.25
C ARG A 74 -2.11 -15.28 -0.98
N GLU A 75 -3.43 -15.33 -0.78
CA GLU A 75 -4.40 -15.26 -1.88
C GLU A 75 -4.36 -13.89 -2.56
N HIS A 76 -4.17 -12.81 -1.80
CA HIS A 76 -4.03 -11.46 -2.36
C HIS A 76 -2.79 -11.35 -3.26
N ILE A 77 -1.66 -11.92 -2.83
CA ILE A 77 -0.43 -11.93 -3.64
C ILE A 77 -0.62 -12.79 -4.89
N SER A 78 -1.23 -13.97 -4.74
CA SER A 78 -1.53 -14.85 -5.89
C SER A 78 -2.41 -14.14 -6.92
N ASN A 79 -3.48 -13.48 -6.47
CA ASN A 79 -4.37 -12.68 -7.30
C ASN A 79 -3.63 -11.54 -8.02
N ALA A 80 -2.73 -10.84 -7.33
CA ALA A 80 -1.92 -9.77 -7.89
C ALA A 80 -1.00 -10.26 -9.03
N LEU A 81 -0.35 -11.41 -8.83
CA LEU A 81 0.51 -12.03 -9.83
C LEU A 81 -0.28 -12.55 -11.04
N GLU A 82 -1.49 -13.08 -10.83
CA GLU A 82 -2.38 -13.45 -11.93
C GLU A 82 -2.82 -12.23 -12.74
N HIS A 83 -3.23 -11.13 -12.09
CA HIS A 83 -3.55 -9.88 -12.76
C HIS A 83 -2.39 -9.38 -13.62
N LYS A 84 -1.16 -9.48 -13.12
CA LYS A 84 0.02 -9.11 -13.87
C LYS A 84 0.30 -10.08 -15.04
N ARG A 85 0.15 -11.39 -14.82
CA ARG A 85 0.37 -12.43 -15.84
C ARG A 85 -0.60 -12.32 -17.01
N PHE A 86 -1.84 -11.91 -16.75
CA PHE A 86 -2.86 -11.69 -17.78
C PHE A 86 -2.88 -10.24 -18.31
N GLU A 87 -1.85 -9.45 -18.00
CA GLU A 87 -1.68 -8.06 -18.46
C GLU A 87 -2.86 -7.14 -18.08
N MET A 88 -3.63 -7.49 -17.04
CA MET A 88 -4.73 -6.66 -16.52
C MET A 88 -4.21 -5.45 -15.73
N ILE A 89 -2.98 -5.54 -15.23
CA ILE A 89 -2.27 -4.46 -14.55
C ILE A 89 -0.84 -4.33 -15.10
N SER A 90 -0.30 -3.11 -15.06
CA SER A 90 1.11 -2.90 -15.40
C SER A 90 2.03 -3.38 -14.26
N GLU A 91 3.33 -3.50 -14.55
CA GLU A 91 4.32 -3.80 -13.50
C GLU A 91 4.37 -2.68 -12.47
N ARG A 92 4.29 -1.44 -12.94
CA ARG A 92 4.25 -0.26 -12.09
C ARG A 92 3.05 -0.28 -11.13
N ASP A 93 1.88 -0.73 -11.59
CA ASP A 93 0.70 -0.85 -10.74
C ASP A 93 0.89 -1.90 -9.64
N LEU A 94 1.51 -3.04 -9.99
CA LEU A 94 1.84 -4.09 -9.03
C LEU A 94 2.84 -3.60 -7.96
N VAL A 95 3.86 -2.84 -8.38
CA VAL A 95 4.84 -2.24 -7.46
C VAL A 95 4.18 -1.21 -6.52
N TYR A 96 3.29 -0.36 -7.05
CA TYR A 96 2.56 0.61 -6.24
C TYR A 96 1.60 -0.05 -5.26
N TRP A 97 0.91 -1.10 -5.70
CA TRP A 97 0.06 -1.91 -4.84
C TRP A 97 0.85 -2.48 -3.66
N ALA A 98 1.97 -3.17 -3.92
CA ALA A 98 2.78 -3.76 -2.86
C ALA A 98 3.33 -2.70 -1.89
N THR A 99 3.77 -1.56 -2.42
CA THR A 99 4.25 -0.45 -1.58
C THR A 99 3.15 0.10 -0.68
N ILE A 100 1.92 0.27 -1.19
CA ILE A 100 0.80 0.79 -0.39
C ILE A 100 0.44 -0.21 0.72
N LEU A 101 0.43 -1.51 0.43
CA LEU A 101 0.16 -2.53 1.45
C LEU A 101 1.20 -2.55 2.56
N LEU A 102 2.47 -2.24 2.25
CA LEU A 102 3.55 -2.14 3.24
C LEU A 102 3.50 -0.86 4.08
N LEU A 103 2.97 0.24 3.54
CA LEU A 103 3.06 1.57 4.17
C LEU A 103 1.76 2.09 4.77
N ASN A 104 0.62 1.47 4.45
CA ASN A 104 -0.68 1.89 4.97
C ASN A 104 -1.05 1.08 6.22
N ASP A 105 -1.16 1.79 7.34
CA ASP A 105 -1.37 1.21 8.69
C ASP A 105 -2.74 0.51 8.86
N ALA A 106 -3.63 0.59 7.86
CA ALA A 106 -4.88 -0.15 7.85
C ALA A 106 -4.71 -1.63 7.48
N TYR A 107 -3.61 -2.00 6.82
CA TYR A 107 -3.32 -3.38 6.46
C TYR A 107 -2.51 -4.08 7.55
N VAL A 108 -2.88 -5.32 7.80
CA VAL A 108 -2.14 -6.25 8.65
C VAL A 108 -1.89 -7.53 7.87
N PHE A 109 -0.83 -8.24 8.18
CA PHE A 109 -0.53 -9.49 7.49
C PHE A 109 -1.11 -10.67 8.25
N ASP A 110 -1.48 -11.71 7.51
CA ASP A 110 -1.96 -12.95 8.11
C ASP A 110 -0.90 -13.49 9.09
N PRO A 111 -1.24 -13.71 10.38
CA PRO A 111 -0.26 -14.11 11.39
C PRO A 111 0.32 -15.50 11.16
N GLY A 112 -0.31 -16.34 10.33
CA GLY A 112 0.24 -17.63 9.91
C GLY A 112 1.35 -17.50 8.87
N ASP A 113 1.41 -16.37 8.15
CA ASP A 113 2.24 -16.18 6.96
C ASP A 113 2.95 -14.81 6.89
N GLU A 114 2.96 -14.06 7.99
CA GLU A 114 3.38 -12.65 8.07
C GLU A 114 4.75 -12.40 7.42
N ASP A 115 5.79 -13.12 7.86
CA ASP A 115 7.16 -12.94 7.37
C ASP A 115 7.27 -13.14 5.85
N MET A 116 6.61 -14.17 5.33
CA MET A 116 6.66 -14.52 3.91
C MET A 116 5.85 -13.53 3.07
N ILE A 117 4.71 -13.04 3.57
CA ILE A 117 3.93 -11.99 2.92
C ILE A 117 4.74 -10.69 2.87
N ALA A 118 5.37 -10.31 3.98
CA ALA A 118 6.22 -9.13 4.05
C ALA A 118 7.41 -9.24 3.09
N GLU A 119 8.09 -10.38 3.03
CA GLU A 119 9.21 -10.63 2.10
C GLU A 119 8.77 -10.46 0.64
N TRP A 120 7.69 -11.12 0.22
CA TRP A 120 7.18 -11.01 -1.15
C TRP A 120 6.74 -9.61 -1.51
N LEU A 121 6.03 -8.91 -0.61
CA LEU A 121 5.63 -7.53 -0.85
C LEU A 121 6.85 -6.62 -0.96
N ASN A 122 7.87 -6.80 -0.13
CA ASN A 122 9.12 -6.05 -0.23
C ASN A 122 9.78 -6.29 -1.59
N ASP A 123 9.97 -7.54 -2.00
CA ASP A 123 10.58 -7.90 -3.29
C ASP A 123 9.82 -7.29 -4.47
N ILE A 124 8.49 -7.42 -4.48
CA ILE A 124 7.64 -6.79 -5.50
C ILE A 124 7.83 -5.28 -5.46
N SER A 125 7.84 -4.68 -4.28
CA SER A 125 7.98 -3.24 -4.13
C SER A 125 9.34 -2.76 -4.68
N PHE A 126 10.44 -3.51 -4.53
CA PHE A 126 11.77 -3.08 -4.98
C PHE A 126 11.95 -3.08 -6.50
N ASN A 127 11.09 -3.77 -7.26
CA ASN A 127 11.17 -3.85 -8.73
C ASN A 127 10.67 -2.59 -9.47
N LEU A 128 10.85 -1.39 -8.91
CA LEU A 128 10.58 -0.12 -9.60
C LEU A 128 11.56 0.17 -10.76
N ASP A 129 12.43 -0.79 -11.11
CA ASP A 129 13.67 -0.63 -11.85
C ASP A 129 13.80 -1.45 -13.16
N ALA A 130 12.75 -2.14 -13.60
CA ALA A 130 12.79 -2.78 -14.92
C ALA A 130 12.23 -1.86 -16.01
N ASN A 131 12.83 -0.68 -16.22
CA ASN A 131 12.88 0.04 -17.51
C ASN A 131 13.77 1.28 -17.45
#